data_AF-A0A2V6U6A9-F1
#
_entry.id   AF-A0A2V6U6A9-F1
#
_cell.length_a   1.000
_cell.length_b   1.000
_cell.length_c   1.000
_cell.angle_alpha   90.00
_cell.angle_beta   90.00
_cell.angle_gamma   90.00
#
_symmetry.space_group_name_H-M   'P 1'
#
loop_
_entity.id
_entity.type
_entity.pdbx_description
1 polymer ?
#
loop_
_entity_poly.entity_id
_entity_poly.type
_entity_poly.pdbx_seq_one_letter_code
_entity_poly.pdbx_strand_id
1 'polypeptide(L)'
;MAHAAAGADSAGRLIRWALALGLLALSPSAAQALDVLPAQYRAAAAAGAVGSVTGRVYEERRRPDGSDQPLAGAAVTLLPRSAQFLEKLEAVKRTSRNSMNDYRAAAPAIQTLKAAYEKELWDSGAVDLVMGTIVAPDGRFSVENLPAGDWVLFVTSSVATDKKVVESKGARKERGVYVPGTYLTGYQRLTVWLREITVSGGRAENVELIERGAWFSGVVEERAPDASR
;
A
#
# COMPACT_ATOMS: atom_id res chain seq x y z
N MET A 1 -56.19 -75.93 -16.50
CA MET A 1 -55.93 -75.79 -17.95
C MET A 1 -55.01 -74.61 -18.16
N ALA A 2 -54.11 -74.75 -19.12
CA ALA A 2 -52.92 -73.95 -19.32
C ALA A 2 -53.16 -72.50 -19.78
N HIS A 3 -52.06 -71.77 -19.70
CA HIS A 3 -51.69 -70.51 -20.37
C HIS A 3 -52.11 -69.21 -19.71
N ALA A 4 -51.30 -68.15 -19.67
CA ALA A 4 -49.85 -67.91 -19.76
C ALA A 4 -49.71 -66.39 -19.85
N ALA A 5 -48.52 -65.89 -19.50
CA ALA A 5 -48.03 -64.53 -19.76
C ALA A 5 -48.68 -63.42 -18.90
N ALA A 6 -47.98 -62.44 -18.36
CA ALA A 6 -46.59 -62.02 -18.56
C ALA A 6 -46.03 -61.54 -17.22
N GLY A 7 -44.75 -61.82 -17.00
CA GLY A 7 -44.02 -61.56 -15.76
C GLY A 7 -43.96 -60.08 -15.40
N ALA A 8 -44.30 -59.82 -14.14
CA ALA A 8 -43.87 -58.65 -13.41
C ALA A 8 -42.37 -58.75 -13.17
N ASP A 9 -41.63 -57.66 -13.39
CA ASP A 9 -40.36 -57.48 -12.71
C ASP A 9 -40.25 -56.03 -12.24
N SER A 10 -40.43 -55.92 -10.92
CA SER A 10 -40.32 -54.72 -10.12
C SER A 10 -38.86 -54.39 -9.82
N ALA A 11 -38.52 -53.12 -10.02
CA ALA A 11 -37.62 -52.32 -9.19
C ALA A 11 -36.18 -52.85 -8.98
N GLY A 12 -35.24 -52.31 -9.76
CA GLY A 12 -33.85 -52.22 -9.31
C GLY A 12 -32.83 -52.02 -10.43
N ARG A 13 -32.35 -50.78 -10.56
CA ARG A 13 -31.00 -50.39 -11.00
C ARG A 13 -30.54 -50.88 -12.39
N LEU A 14 -30.20 -49.94 -13.27
CA LEU A 14 -28.80 -49.55 -13.51
C LEU A 14 -28.73 -48.67 -14.77
N ILE A 15 -28.19 -47.47 -14.56
CA ILE A 15 -27.17 -46.83 -15.40
C ILE A 15 -27.56 -46.50 -16.85
N ARG A 16 -27.77 -45.21 -17.12
CA ARG A 16 -27.08 -44.51 -18.23
C ARG A 16 -27.24 -42.99 -18.17
N TRP A 17 -26.18 -42.34 -17.69
CA TRP A 17 -25.50 -41.21 -18.30
C TRP A 17 -26.31 -39.95 -18.68
N ALA A 18 -26.18 -38.92 -17.85
CA ALA A 18 -25.79 -37.58 -18.31
C ALA A 18 -25.31 -36.75 -17.11
N LEU A 19 -24.01 -36.87 -16.79
CA LEU A 19 -23.29 -35.90 -15.95
C LEU A 19 -23.28 -34.57 -16.73
N ALA A 20 -24.19 -33.67 -16.41
CA ALA A 20 -24.02 -32.27 -16.77
C ALA A 20 -22.97 -31.69 -15.82
N LEU A 21 -21.71 -31.72 -16.26
CA LEU A 21 -20.61 -30.96 -15.66
C LEU A 21 -21.04 -29.49 -15.60
N GLY A 22 -21.51 -29.04 -14.44
CA GLY A 22 -21.45 -27.65 -14.05
C GLY A 22 -19.98 -27.30 -13.89
N LEU A 23 -19.32 -26.94 -14.99
CA LEU A 23 -18.05 -26.25 -14.94
C LEU A 23 -18.28 -24.98 -14.14
N LEU A 24 -17.85 -25.01 -12.87
CA LEU A 24 -17.54 -23.81 -12.13
C LEU A 24 -16.68 -22.94 -13.04
N ALA A 25 -17.24 -21.82 -13.48
CA ALA A 25 -16.47 -20.67 -13.92
C ALA A 25 -15.71 -20.15 -12.69
N LEU A 26 -14.64 -20.85 -12.30
CA LEU A 26 -13.50 -20.18 -11.69
C LEU A 26 -13.01 -19.24 -12.78
N SER A 27 -13.53 -18.02 -12.77
CA SER A 27 -12.78 -16.91 -13.34
C SER A 27 -11.42 -16.99 -12.66
N PRO A 28 -10.30 -17.21 -13.38
CA PRO A 28 -9.04 -16.78 -12.81
C PRO A 28 -9.27 -15.29 -12.60
N SER A 29 -9.48 -14.89 -11.35
CA SER A 29 -9.13 -13.54 -10.95
C SER A 29 -7.67 -13.49 -11.32
N ALA A 30 -7.37 -12.92 -12.49
CA ALA A 30 -6.02 -12.74 -12.92
C ALA A 30 -5.41 -11.90 -11.80
N ALA A 31 -4.67 -12.56 -10.91
CA ALA A 31 -3.57 -11.93 -10.25
C ALA A 31 -2.86 -11.26 -11.40
N GLN A 32 -3.04 -9.94 -11.53
CA GLN A 32 -2.34 -9.17 -12.53
C GLN A 32 -0.88 -9.57 -12.30
N ALA A 33 -0.30 -10.26 -13.28
CA ALA A 33 1.03 -10.80 -13.13
C ALA A 33 1.89 -9.62 -12.69
N LEU A 34 2.44 -9.72 -11.49
CA LEU A 34 3.27 -8.68 -10.89
C LEU A 34 4.26 -8.23 -11.99
N ASP A 35 4.34 -6.94 -12.30
CA ASP A 35 5.22 -6.41 -13.34
C ASP A 35 6.70 -6.41 -12.89
N VAL A 36 7.02 -7.24 -11.91
CA VAL A 36 8.30 -7.46 -11.28
C VAL A 36 8.65 -8.94 -11.42
N LEU A 37 9.94 -9.24 -11.56
CA LEU A 37 10.46 -10.61 -11.62
C LEU A 37 11.22 -10.96 -10.33
N PRO A 38 10.56 -11.46 -9.27
CA PRO A 38 11.21 -11.79 -7.99
C PRO A 38 12.41 -12.74 -8.12
N ALA A 39 12.35 -13.65 -9.09
CA ALA A 39 13.43 -14.60 -9.36
C ALA A 39 14.77 -13.93 -9.69
N GLN A 40 14.75 -12.74 -10.32
CA GLN A 40 15.98 -12.01 -10.65
C GLN A 40 16.67 -11.46 -9.40
N TYR A 41 15.90 -10.87 -8.48
CA TYR A 41 16.42 -10.41 -7.19
C TYR A 41 17.00 -11.58 -6.38
N ARG A 42 16.31 -12.72 -6.34
CA ARG A 42 16.81 -13.91 -5.63
C ARG A 42 18.07 -14.49 -6.26
N ALA A 43 18.16 -14.50 -7.60
CA ALA A 43 19.37 -14.91 -8.29
C ALA A 43 20.54 -13.96 -7.96
N ALA A 44 20.30 -12.64 -7.93
CA ALA A 44 21.31 -11.66 -7.51
C ALA A 44 21.77 -11.91 -6.06
N ALA A 45 20.83 -12.12 -5.14
CA ALA A 45 21.13 -12.45 -3.75
C ALA A 45 21.96 -13.73 -3.61
N ALA A 46 21.56 -14.79 -4.30
CA ALA A 46 22.26 -16.08 -4.30
C ALA A 46 23.68 -15.98 -4.90
N ALA A 47 23.88 -15.07 -5.86
CA ALA A 47 25.19 -14.76 -6.42
C ALA A 47 26.05 -13.83 -5.53
N GLY A 48 25.54 -13.41 -4.36
CA GLY A 48 26.20 -12.44 -3.49
C GLY A 48 26.22 -11.02 -4.05
N ALA A 49 25.47 -10.75 -5.11
CA ALA A 49 25.30 -9.42 -5.69
C ALA A 49 24.28 -8.63 -4.84
N VAL A 50 24.70 -8.26 -3.64
CA VAL A 50 23.93 -7.45 -2.70
C VAL A 50 24.61 -6.12 -2.44
N GLY A 51 23.83 -5.08 -2.21
CA GLY A 51 24.29 -3.74 -1.84
C GLY A 51 23.56 -3.22 -0.61
N SER A 52 23.72 -1.93 -0.34
CA SER A 52 23.01 -1.25 0.73
C SER A 52 22.47 0.10 0.29
N VAL A 53 21.43 0.57 0.96
CA VAL A 53 20.89 1.92 0.82
C VAL A 53 20.96 2.59 2.18
N THR A 54 21.68 3.70 2.24
CA THR A 54 21.81 4.54 3.42
C THR A 54 21.23 5.91 3.13
N GLY A 55 20.79 6.62 4.16
CA GLY A 55 20.32 7.97 3.95
C GLY A 55 20.04 8.75 5.21
N ARG A 56 19.59 9.99 4.99
CA ARG A 56 19.15 10.91 6.05
C ARG A 56 17.82 11.55 5.68
N VAL A 57 16.94 11.71 6.67
CA VAL A 57 15.63 12.37 6.55
C VAL A 57 15.58 13.53 7.53
N TYR A 58 15.36 14.74 7.02
CA TYR A 58 15.48 15.95 7.83
C TYR A 58 14.62 17.12 7.32
N GLU A 59 14.21 17.99 8.24
CA GLU A 59 13.77 19.35 7.94
C GLU A 59 15.03 20.25 7.84
N GLU A 60 15.11 21.02 6.78
CA GLU A 60 16.22 21.95 6.56
C GLU A 60 16.25 23.02 7.65
N ARG A 61 17.45 23.41 8.08
CA ARG A 61 17.65 24.51 9.02
C ARG A 61 16.84 25.76 8.63
N ARG A 62 16.15 26.35 9.61
CA ARG A 62 15.35 27.58 9.40
C ARG A 62 16.19 28.86 9.40
N ARG A 63 17.38 28.80 10.00
CA ARG A 63 18.35 29.90 10.06
C ARG A 63 19.67 29.44 9.46
N PRO A 64 20.48 30.34 8.86
CA PRO A 64 21.76 29.97 8.26
C PRO A 64 22.73 29.27 9.22
N ASP A 65 22.71 29.66 10.50
CA ASP A 65 23.53 29.13 11.60
C ASP A 65 22.86 27.97 12.36
N GLY A 66 21.62 27.62 12.01
CA GLY A 66 20.91 26.50 12.62
C GLY A 66 21.39 25.14 12.11
N SER A 67 21.14 24.10 12.90
CA SER A 67 21.30 22.72 12.46
C SER A 67 20.05 22.24 11.71
N ASP A 68 20.25 21.29 10.80
CA ASP A 68 19.14 20.53 10.24
C ASP A 68 18.44 19.73 11.36
N GLN A 69 17.12 19.59 11.24
CA GLN A 69 16.30 18.90 12.23
C GLN A 69 16.01 17.48 11.74
N PRO A 70 16.49 16.43 12.43
CA PRO A 70 16.23 15.05 12.00
C PRO A 70 14.75 14.70 12.13
N LEU A 71 14.22 13.99 11.13
CA LEU A 71 12.85 13.47 11.14
C LEU A 71 12.85 12.00 11.60
N ALA A 72 13.15 11.82 12.88
CA ALA A 72 13.17 10.53 13.55
C ALA A 72 11.80 9.82 13.50
N GLY A 73 11.82 8.48 13.46
CA GLY A 73 10.59 7.68 13.47
C GLY A 73 9.87 7.59 12.12
N ALA A 74 10.36 8.26 11.07
CA ALA A 74 9.84 8.06 9.72
C ALA A 74 10.05 6.59 9.29
N ALA A 75 9.04 5.99 8.66
CA ALA A 75 9.09 4.63 8.18
C ALA A 75 9.73 4.61 6.79
N VAL A 76 10.74 3.76 6.61
CA VAL A 76 11.42 3.53 5.35
C VAL A 76 11.03 2.16 4.82
N THR A 77 10.57 2.10 3.58
CA THR A 77 10.30 0.83 2.90
C THR A 77 10.94 0.85 1.52
N LEU A 78 11.69 -0.20 1.20
CA LEU A 78 12.15 -0.48 -0.16
C LEU A 78 11.32 -1.62 -0.73
N LEU A 79 10.81 -1.39 -1.93
CA LEU A 79 10.01 -2.34 -2.70
C LEU A 79 10.66 -2.52 -4.07
N PRO A 80 10.55 -3.69 -4.72
CA PRO A 80 10.95 -3.82 -6.11
C PRO A 80 10.26 -2.77 -6.98
N ARG A 81 10.96 -2.25 -7.99
CA ARG A 81 10.40 -1.25 -8.88
C ARG A 81 9.29 -1.84 -9.76
N SER A 82 8.09 -1.31 -9.61
CA SER A 82 6.92 -1.60 -10.44
C SER A 82 6.48 -0.32 -11.16
N ALA A 83 6.40 -0.37 -12.49
CA ALA A 83 5.95 0.76 -13.30
C ALA A 83 4.45 1.02 -13.06
N GLN A 84 3.66 -0.05 -12.91
CA GLN A 84 2.23 0.05 -12.64
C GLN A 84 1.95 0.71 -11.28
N PHE A 85 2.71 0.35 -10.24
CA PHE A 85 2.61 0.95 -8.92
C PHE A 85 2.93 2.46 -8.96
N LEU A 86 4.05 2.83 -9.61
CA LEU A 86 4.47 4.23 -9.73
C LEU A 86 3.46 5.08 -10.51
N GLU A 87 2.89 4.52 -11.60
CA GLU A 87 1.85 5.20 -12.37
C GLU A 87 0.59 5.45 -11.53
N LYS A 88 0.13 4.45 -10.76
CA LYS A 88 -1.02 4.60 -9.85
C LYS A 88 -0.77 5.70 -8.81
N LEU A 89 0.42 5.78 -8.24
CA LEU A 89 0.81 6.82 -7.29
C LEU A 89 0.79 8.22 -7.93
N GLU A 90 1.40 8.38 -9.11
CA GLU A 90 1.41 9.65 -9.83
C GLU A 90 0.01 10.09 -10.26
N ALA A 91 -0.87 9.14 -10.62
CA ALA A 91 -2.26 9.44 -10.95
C ALA A 91 -3.00 10.08 -9.76
N VAL A 92 -2.85 9.51 -8.54
CA VAL A 92 -3.43 10.07 -7.31
C VAL A 92 -2.83 11.44 -6.98
N LYS A 93 -1.51 11.58 -7.08
CA LYS A 93 -0.83 12.86 -6.85
C LYS A 93 -1.34 13.94 -7.81
N ARG A 94 -1.54 13.62 -9.08
CA ARG A 94 -2.05 14.56 -10.10
C ARG A 94 -3.46 15.03 -9.77
N THR A 95 -4.36 14.13 -9.39
CA THR A 95 -5.77 14.48 -9.10
C THR A 95 -5.93 15.20 -7.77
N SER A 96 -5.00 15.04 -6.82
CA SER A 96 -5.04 15.68 -5.50
C SER A 96 -5.17 17.22 -5.54
N ARG A 97 -4.80 17.86 -6.65
CA ARG A 97 -4.84 19.32 -6.82
C ARG A 97 -6.16 19.83 -7.40
N ASN A 98 -7.07 18.96 -7.79
CA ASN A 98 -8.30 19.34 -8.48
C ASN A 98 -9.34 19.94 -7.52
N SER A 99 -9.38 19.44 -6.28
CA SER A 99 -10.29 19.94 -5.25
C SER A 99 -9.76 19.68 -3.84
N MET A 100 -10.34 20.35 -2.85
CA MET A 100 -10.04 20.10 -1.44
C MET A 100 -10.38 18.66 -1.01
N ASN A 101 -11.43 18.07 -1.57
CA ASN A 101 -11.82 16.70 -1.25
C ASN A 101 -10.83 15.70 -1.83
N ASP A 102 -10.35 15.93 -3.06
CA ASP A 102 -9.33 15.09 -3.69
C ASP A 102 -8.00 15.17 -2.92
N TYR A 103 -7.64 16.36 -2.44
CA TYR A 103 -6.46 16.54 -1.59
C TYR A 103 -6.54 15.73 -0.29
N ARG A 104 -7.70 15.76 0.39
CA ARG A 104 -7.94 14.97 1.62
C ARG A 104 -7.94 13.47 1.37
N ALA A 105 -8.44 13.03 0.21
CA ALA A 105 -8.50 11.62 -0.16
C ALA A 105 -7.14 11.05 -0.61
N ALA A 106 -6.22 11.90 -1.08
CA ALA A 106 -4.97 11.48 -1.69
C ALA A 106 -4.00 10.78 -0.72
N ALA A 107 -3.82 11.30 0.50
CA ALA A 107 -2.93 10.68 1.49
C ALA A 107 -3.36 9.25 1.87
N PRO A 108 -4.63 9.00 2.26
CA PRO A 108 -5.13 7.65 2.46
C PRO A 108 -4.98 6.77 1.22
N ALA A 109 -5.31 7.28 0.03
CA ALA A 109 -5.22 6.52 -1.21
C ALA A 109 -3.77 6.07 -1.52
N ILE A 110 -2.78 6.93 -1.30
CA ILE A 110 -1.36 6.60 -1.44
C ILE A 110 -0.96 5.47 -0.48
N GLN A 111 -1.40 5.51 0.78
CA GLN A 111 -1.13 4.45 1.75
C GLN A 111 -1.80 3.13 1.36
N THR A 112 -3.05 3.19 0.89
CA THR A 112 -3.77 2.01 0.38
C THR A 112 -3.07 1.39 -0.83
N LEU A 113 -2.56 2.21 -1.76
CA LEU A 113 -1.80 1.72 -2.91
C LEU A 113 -0.50 1.03 -2.49
N LYS A 114 0.24 1.59 -1.53
CA LYS A 114 1.44 0.96 -0.97
C LYS A 114 1.11 -0.39 -0.33
N ALA A 115 0.09 -0.43 0.53
CA ALA A 115 -0.33 -1.65 1.20
C ALA A 115 -0.85 -2.72 0.22
N ALA A 116 -1.55 -2.30 -0.84
CA ALA A 116 -2.00 -3.20 -1.90
C ALA A 116 -0.81 -3.81 -2.65
N TYR A 117 0.21 -3.01 -2.98
CA TYR A 117 1.40 -3.51 -3.66
C TYR A 117 2.23 -4.45 -2.79
N GLU A 118 2.40 -4.13 -1.49
CA GLU A 118 3.01 -5.05 -0.52
C GLU A 118 2.24 -6.37 -0.41
N LYS A 119 0.90 -6.30 -0.45
CA LYS A 119 0.06 -7.49 -0.47
C LYS A 119 0.23 -8.29 -1.76
N GLU A 120 0.34 -7.65 -2.91
CA GLU A 120 0.62 -8.33 -4.19
C GLU A 120 1.98 -9.05 -4.17
N LEU A 121 3.01 -8.42 -3.57
CA LEU A 121 4.31 -9.06 -3.31
C LEU A 121 4.17 -10.24 -2.36
N TRP A 122 3.37 -10.12 -1.30
CA TRP A 122 3.09 -11.23 -0.40
C TRP A 122 2.40 -12.40 -1.10
N ASP A 123 1.32 -12.13 -1.82
CA ASP A 123 0.48 -13.14 -2.48
C ASP A 123 1.24 -13.84 -3.61
N SER A 124 2.24 -13.18 -4.21
CA SER A 124 3.17 -13.77 -5.19
C SER A 124 4.36 -14.51 -4.55
N GLY A 125 4.43 -14.55 -3.21
CA GLY A 125 5.49 -15.20 -2.45
C GLY A 125 6.81 -14.44 -2.45
N ALA A 126 6.80 -13.13 -2.75
CA ALA A 126 7.93 -12.20 -2.79
C ALA A 126 8.01 -11.28 -1.55
N VAL A 127 7.47 -11.72 -0.42
CA VAL A 127 7.50 -10.98 0.87
C VAL A 127 8.93 -10.68 1.32
N ASP A 128 9.89 -11.56 0.97
CA ASP A 128 11.33 -11.38 1.22
C ASP A 128 11.91 -10.14 0.55
N LEU A 129 11.20 -9.54 -0.43
CA LEU A 129 11.61 -8.33 -1.12
C LEU A 129 10.95 -7.06 -0.56
N VAL A 130 10.14 -7.16 0.50
CA VAL A 130 9.61 -5.99 1.22
C VAL A 130 10.55 -5.66 2.37
N MET A 131 11.47 -4.73 2.13
CA MET A 131 12.51 -4.38 3.10
C MET A 131 12.12 -3.11 3.85
N GLY A 132 12.12 -3.16 5.18
CA GLY A 132 11.69 -2.05 6.03
C GLY A 132 12.71 -1.66 7.09
N THR A 133 12.81 -0.38 7.40
CA THR A 133 13.50 0.13 8.58
C THR A 133 12.84 1.42 9.07
N ILE A 134 13.29 1.95 10.20
CA ILE A 134 12.82 3.21 10.78
C ILE A 134 14.00 4.16 10.87
N VAL A 135 13.74 5.44 10.59
CA VAL A 135 14.75 6.50 10.73
C VAL A 135 15.10 6.69 12.21
N ALA A 136 16.39 6.59 12.51
CA ALA A 136 16.94 6.74 13.85
C ALA A 136 16.82 8.19 14.38
N PRO A 137 17.03 8.43 15.69
CA PRO A 137 16.95 9.77 16.29
C PRO A 137 17.86 10.83 15.67
N ASP A 138 18.99 10.42 15.07
CA ASP A 138 19.91 11.30 14.35
C ASP A 138 19.47 11.60 12.90
N GLY A 139 18.30 11.11 12.50
CA GLY A 139 17.73 11.29 11.18
C GLY A 139 18.27 10.33 10.14
N ARG A 140 19.12 9.35 10.50
CA ARG A 140 19.72 8.41 9.55
C ARG A 140 18.99 7.08 9.47
N PHE A 141 19.15 6.39 8.35
CA PHE A 141 18.72 5.02 8.17
C PHE A 141 19.73 4.24 7.33
N SER A 142 19.71 2.91 7.50
CA SER A 142 20.47 1.96 6.68
C SER A 142 19.61 0.74 6.42
N VAL A 143 19.62 0.26 5.17
CA VAL A 143 19.06 -1.02 4.77
C VAL A 143 20.17 -1.77 4.04
N GLU A 144 20.53 -2.93 4.57
CA GLU A 144 21.65 -3.75 4.10
C GLU A 144 21.16 -5.00 3.40
N ASN A 145 22.07 -5.70 2.72
CA ASN A 145 21.81 -6.96 2.04
C ASN A 145 20.68 -6.88 0.99
N LEU A 146 20.56 -5.74 0.32
CA LEU A 146 19.59 -5.54 -0.75
C LEU A 146 20.09 -6.22 -2.02
N PRO A 147 19.33 -7.18 -2.60
CA PRO A 147 19.71 -7.76 -3.88
C PRO A 147 19.83 -6.71 -4.98
N ALA A 148 20.83 -6.88 -5.86
CA ALA A 148 21.00 -6.00 -7.01
C ALA A 148 19.75 -5.99 -7.90
N GLY A 149 19.37 -4.81 -8.37
CA GLY A 149 18.13 -4.58 -9.12
C GLY A 149 17.59 -3.17 -8.94
N ASP A 150 16.42 -2.91 -9.51
CA ASP A 150 15.75 -1.62 -9.41
C ASP A 150 14.75 -1.61 -8.25
N TRP A 151 14.88 -0.62 -7.38
CA TRP A 151 14.09 -0.48 -6.16
C TRP A 151 13.36 0.85 -6.14
N VAL A 152 12.26 0.89 -5.41
CA VAL A 152 11.55 2.11 -5.03
C VAL A 152 11.71 2.28 -3.53
N LEU A 153 12.39 3.36 -3.15
CA LEU A 153 12.46 3.86 -1.78
C LEU A 153 11.22 4.71 -1.50
N PHE A 154 10.40 4.24 -0.56
CA PHE A 154 9.19 4.89 -0.09
C PHE A 154 9.35 5.22 1.39
N VAL A 155 9.43 6.52 1.70
CA VAL A 155 9.58 6.98 3.09
C VAL A 155 8.36 7.78 3.52
N THR A 156 7.79 7.45 4.67
CA THR A 156 6.66 8.17 5.26
C THR A 156 7.02 8.77 6.61
N SER A 157 6.71 10.04 6.79
CA SER A 157 6.67 10.68 8.11
C SER A 157 5.23 11.10 8.40
N SER A 158 4.72 10.71 9.56
CA SER A 158 3.41 11.13 10.03
C SER A 158 3.58 11.93 11.32
N VAL A 159 3.09 13.17 11.33
CA VAL A 159 3.09 14.02 12.52
C VAL A 159 1.64 14.31 12.89
N ALA A 160 1.22 13.79 14.04
CA ALA A 160 -0.12 14.06 14.56
C ALA A 160 -0.22 15.51 15.02
N THR A 161 -1.33 16.16 14.67
CA THR A 161 -1.70 17.46 15.19
C THR A 161 -3.08 17.35 15.82
N ASP A 162 -3.10 17.44 17.15
CA ASP A 162 -4.35 17.48 17.90
C ASP A 162 -5.05 18.82 17.64
N LYS A 163 -6.32 18.77 17.23
CA LYS A 163 -7.21 19.92 17.37
C LYS A 163 -7.98 19.75 18.66
N LYS A 164 -7.97 20.78 19.52
CA LYS A 164 -8.99 20.90 20.56
C LYS A 164 -10.34 20.87 19.86
N VAL A 165 -11.19 19.91 20.21
CA VAL A 165 -12.56 19.78 19.69
C VAL A 165 -13.27 21.11 19.93
N VAL A 166 -13.47 21.89 18.86
CA VAL A 166 -14.42 23.00 18.88
C VAL A 166 -15.73 22.38 18.43
N GLU A 167 -16.65 22.18 19.39
CA GLU A 167 -18.00 21.72 19.10
C GLU A 167 -18.57 22.54 17.94
N SER A 168 -18.72 21.90 16.78
CA SER A 168 -19.24 22.55 15.60
C SER A 168 -20.73 22.75 15.80
N LYS A 169 -21.14 23.94 16.28
CA LYS A 169 -22.56 24.29 16.43
C LYS A 169 -23.26 24.24 15.06
N GLY A 170 -24.01 23.16 14.84
CA GLY A 170 -25.23 23.11 14.04
C GLY A 170 -25.08 23.22 12.51
N ALA A 171 -24.76 22.11 11.84
CA ALA A 171 -25.13 21.96 10.43
C ALA A 171 -26.64 21.68 10.33
N ARG A 172 -27.34 22.50 9.54
CA ARG A 172 -28.80 22.50 9.37
C ARG A 172 -29.27 21.15 8.79
N LYS A 173 -30.10 20.41 9.55
CA LYS A 173 -30.70 19.13 9.15
C LYS A 173 -31.54 19.29 7.87
N GLU A 174 -31.05 18.78 6.75
CA GLU A 174 -31.91 18.40 5.62
C GLU A 174 -32.61 17.07 5.98
N ARG A 175 -33.94 17.09 5.97
CA ARG A 175 -34.77 15.91 6.25
C ARG A 175 -34.75 15.00 5.03
N GLY A 176 -34.19 13.79 5.14
CA GLY A 176 -34.37 12.76 4.12
C GLY A 176 -33.55 11.48 4.28
N VAL A 177 -32.31 11.54 4.79
CA VAL A 177 -31.49 10.36 5.04
C VAL A 177 -30.68 10.61 6.30
N TYR A 178 -30.87 9.78 7.33
CA TYR A 178 -30.04 9.84 8.53
C TYR A 178 -28.65 9.29 8.20
N VAL A 179 -27.73 10.19 7.86
CA VAL A 179 -26.29 9.91 7.90
C VAL A 179 -25.78 10.55 9.19
N PRO A 180 -25.28 9.78 10.17
CA PRO A 180 -24.60 10.36 11.31
C PRO A 180 -23.54 11.32 10.81
N GLY A 181 -23.57 12.57 11.27
CA GLY A 181 -22.47 13.49 11.01
C GLY A 181 -21.17 12.86 11.49
N THR A 182 -20.05 13.16 10.84
CA THR A 182 -18.73 12.91 11.44
C THR A 182 -18.10 14.27 11.71
N TYR A 183 -17.47 14.43 12.87
CA TYR A 183 -16.73 15.66 13.18
C TYR A 183 -15.24 15.36 13.27
N LEU A 184 -14.43 16.33 12.87
CA LEU A 184 -12.96 16.25 12.88
C LEU A 184 -12.44 16.31 14.32
N THR A 185 -11.78 15.25 14.77
CA THR A 185 -11.15 15.17 16.10
C THR A 185 -9.65 15.48 16.06
N GLY A 186 -9.01 15.30 14.91
CA GLY A 186 -7.59 15.57 14.73
C GLY A 186 -7.19 15.41 13.27
N TYR A 187 -5.93 15.70 12.96
CA TYR A 187 -5.37 15.35 11.67
C TYR A 187 -3.90 15.00 11.81
N GLN A 188 -3.45 14.08 10.96
CA GLN A 188 -2.04 13.76 10.82
C GLN A 188 -1.53 14.34 9.52
N ARG A 189 -0.42 15.08 9.57
CA ARG A 189 0.30 15.47 8.36
C ARG A 189 1.13 14.29 7.89
N LEU A 190 0.84 13.80 6.69
CA LEU A 190 1.62 12.77 6.02
C LEU A 190 2.57 13.43 5.01
N THR A 191 3.87 13.20 5.20
CA THR A 191 4.90 13.56 4.23
C THR A 191 5.46 12.28 3.62
N VAL A 192 5.53 12.24 2.28
CA VAL A 192 6.00 11.08 1.51
C VAL A 192 7.18 11.48 0.65
N TRP A 193 8.28 10.74 0.76
CA TRP A 193 9.37 10.77 -0.20
C TRP A 193 9.35 9.49 -1.03
N LEU A 194 9.53 9.65 -2.35
CA LEU A 194 9.54 8.55 -3.31
C LEU A 194 10.78 8.71 -4.20
N ARG A 195 11.62 7.68 -4.26
CA ARG A 195 12.83 7.66 -5.11
C ARG A 195 12.98 6.29 -5.76
N GLU A 196 13.27 6.28 -7.06
CA GLU A 196 13.78 5.10 -7.75
C GLU A 196 15.29 5.00 -7.50
N ILE A 197 15.78 3.81 -7.17
CA ILE A 197 17.18 3.52 -6.84
C ILE A 197 17.59 2.23 -7.53
N THR A 198 18.72 2.23 -8.23
CA THR A 198 19.30 0.99 -8.75
C THR A 198 20.39 0.52 -7.79
N VAL A 199 20.18 -0.64 -7.15
CA VAL A 199 21.18 -1.25 -6.27
C VAL A 199 22.12 -2.11 -7.10
N SER A 200 23.41 -1.85 -6.96
CA SER A 200 24.48 -2.65 -7.56
C SER A 200 25.20 -3.46 -6.49
N GLY A 201 25.67 -4.67 -6.84
CA GLY A 201 26.42 -5.53 -5.93
C GLY A 201 27.67 -4.84 -5.36
N GLY A 202 27.86 -4.93 -4.05
CA GLY A 202 28.99 -4.36 -3.31
C GLY A 202 28.99 -2.83 -3.19
N ARG A 203 27.92 -2.14 -3.62
CA ARG A 203 27.80 -0.67 -3.52
C ARG A 203 26.81 -0.25 -2.45
N ALA A 204 27.14 0.87 -1.81
CA ALA A 204 26.24 1.59 -0.94
C ALA A 204 25.70 2.81 -1.68
N GLU A 205 24.39 2.87 -1.85
CA GLU A 205 23.70 4.05 -2.36
C GLU A 205 23.39 5.00 -1.19
N ASN A 206 23.61 6.30 -1.38
CA ASN A 206 23.34 7.31 -0.37
C ASN A 206 22.23 8.27 -0.82
N VAL A 207 21.24 8.49 0.03
CA VAL A 207 20.07 9.32 -0.28
C VAL A 207 19.85 10.40 0.78
N GLU A 208 19.67 11.63 0.33
CA GLU A 208 19.22 12.73 1.17
C GLU A 208 17.75 13.06 0.92
N LEU A 209 16.95 13.03 1.99
CA LEU A 209 15.51 13.28 1.95
C LEU A 209 15.17 14.50 2.80
N ILE A 210 15.09 15.66 2.14
CA ILE A 210 14.74 16.94 2.77
C ILE A 210 13.23 17.10 2.75
N GLU A 211 12.60 17.60 3.82
CA GLU A 211 11.15 17.86 3.89
C GLU A 211 10.62 18.68 2.70
N ARG A 212 11.35 19.72 2.30
CA ARG A 212 10.99 20.57 1.14
C ARG A 212 11.02 19.82 -0.19
N GLY A 213 11.80 18.75 -0.27
CA GLY A 213 11.91 17.86 -1.42
C GLY A 213 10.95 16.66 -1.37
N ALA A 214 9.96 16.66 -0.48
CA ALA A 214 8.97 15.61 -0.41
C ALA A 214 8.23 15.45 -1.74
N TRP A 215 8.02 14.20 -2.14
CA TRP A 215 7.28 13.86 -3.35
C TRP A 215 5.78 14.19 -3.22
N PHE A 216 5.23 14.00 -2.02
CA PHE A 216 3.85 14.35 -1.68
C PHE A 216 3.74 14.80 -0.21
N SER A 217 2.81 15.71 0.05
CA SER A 217 2.39 16.11 1.39
C SER A 217 0.87 16.19 1.41
N GLY A 218 0.27 15.59 2.44
CA GLY A 218 -1.18 15.54 2.59
C GLY A 218 -1.60 15.42 4.05
N VAL A 219 -2.90 15.28 4.27
CA VAL A 219 -3.47 15.10 5.61
C VAL A 219 -4.29 13.83 5.67
N VAL A 220 -4.19 13.12 6.79
CA VAL A 220 -5.11 12.05 7.16
C VAL A 220 -5.97 12.61 8.29
N GLU A 221 -7.25 12.81 8.01
CA GLU A 221 -8.20 13.35 8.99
C GLU A 221 -8.67 12.24 9.93
N GLU A 222 -8.62 12.50 11.23
CA GLU A 222 -9.25 11.66 12.23
C GLU A 222 -10.66 12.21 12.49
N ARG A 223 -11.68 11.36 12.36
CA ARG A 223 -13.07 11.75 12.53
C ARG A 223 -13.79 10.78 13.44
N ALA A 224 -14.56 11.32 14.38
CA ALA A 224 -15.43 10.54 15.24
C ALA A 224 -16.88 10.57 14.73
N PRO A 225 -17.65 9.49 14.93
CA PRO A 225 -19.08 9.51 14.69
C PRO A 225 -19.75 10.51 15.64
N ASP A 226 -20.73 11.26 15.13
CA ASP A 226 -21.58 12.11 15.95
C ASP A 226 -22.42 11.22 16.87
N ALA A 227 -22.13 11.26 18.17
CA ALA A 227 -22.89 10.57 19.18
C ALA A 227 -24.19 11.37 19.40
N SER A 228 -25.19 11.10 18.57
CA SER A 228 -26.54 11.64 18.75
C SER A 228 -27.11 11.17 20.10
N ARG A 229 -27.26 12.10 21.04
CA ARG A 229 -28.08 11.94 22.26
C ARG A 229 -29.52 12.37 21.98
#